data_AF-A0A2R6CFV5-F1
#
_entry.id   AF-A0A2R6CFV5-F1
#
_cell.length_a   1.000
_cell.length_b   1.000
_cell.length_c   1.000
_cell.angle_alpha   90.00
_cell.angle_beta   90.00
_cell.angle_gamma   90.00
#
_symmetry.space_group_name_H-M   'P 1'
#
loop_
_entity.id
_entity.type
_entity.pdbx_description
1 polymer ?
#
loop_
_entity_poly.entity_id
_entity_poly.type
_entity_poly.pdbx_seq_one_letter_code
_entity_poly.pdbx_strand_id
1 'polypeptide(L)'
;MDDDPDTTEFGIAALDAEIERMDVSFPVTAAELESRYGDVRVPVDPAGNEIRLGEVIAATEQTEFDSETELQRALSPIFEQKRRGVSRGLLGRIRALLPF
;
A
#
# COMPACT_ATOMS: atom_id res chain seq x y z
N MET A 1 -5.66 2.63 30.14
CA MET A 1 -4.88 1.73 29.27
C MET A 1 -4.37 2.62 28.17
N ASP A 2 -3.06 2.68 28.08
CA ASP A 2 -2.29 3.68 27.34
C ASP A 2 -2.70 3.68 25.86
N ASP A 3 -3.18 4.82 25.36
CA ASP A 3 -3.13 5.15 23.94
C ASP A 3 -1.66 5.09 23.56
N ASP A 4 -1.26 4.00 22.89
CA ASP A 4 0.04 3.89 22.22
C ASP A 4 0.21 5.16 21.38
N PRO A 5 1.42 5.78 21.35
CA PRO A 5 1.60 7.02 20.65
C PRO A 5 1.13 6.84 19.21
N ASP A 6 0.32 7.79 18.73
CA ASP A 6 -0.20 7.94 17.37
C ASP A 6 0.97 7.86 16.37
N THR A 7 1.42 6.63 16.13
CA THR A 7 2.62 6.32 15.39
C THR A 7 2.18 6.43 13.95
N THR A 8 2.51 7.54 13.31
CA THR A 8 2.19 7.70 11.89
C THR A 8 2.98 6.64 11.11
N GLU A 9 2.28 5.60 10.66
CA GLU A 9 2.86 4.52 9.87
C GLU A 9 3.02 4.96 8.42
N PHE A 10 4.07 4.46 7.76
CA PHE A 10 4.32 4.70 6.35
C PHE A 10 4.88 3.45 5.68
N GLY A 11 4.67 3.33 4.38
CA GLY A 11 5.26 2.24 3.63
C GLY A 11 4.56 0.91 3.92
N ILE A 12 5.34 -0.17 4.03
CA ILE A 12 4.78 -1.52 4.27
C ILE A 12 4.04 -1.59 5.61
N ALA A 13 4.51 -0.91 6.65
CA ALA A 13 3.80 -0.87 7.93
C ALA A 13 2.39 -0.26 7.79
N ALA A 14 2.27 0.83 7.02
CA ALA A 14 0.96 1.41 6.73
C ALA A 14 0.08 0.47 5.89
N LEU A 15 0.66 -0.28 4.95
CA LEU A 15 -0.08 -1.28 4.18
C LEU A 15 -0.63 -2.38 5.09
N ASP A 16 0.23 -2.96 5.93
CA ASP A 16 -0.13 -4.06 6.82
C ASP A 16 -1.22 -3.62 7.80
N ALA A 17 -1.07 -2.44 8.41
CA ALA A 17 -2.06 -1.89 9.31
C ALA A 17 -3.39 -1.56 8.62
N GLU A 18 -3.37 -1.09 7.36
CA GLU A 18 -4.60 -0.94 6.59
C GLU A 18 -5.27 -2.30 6.34
N ILE A 19 -4.51 -3.34 5.98
CA ILE A 19 -5.05 -4.70 5.79
C ILE A 19 -5.64 -5.24 7.09
N GLU A 20 -4.97 -5.06 8.22
CA GLU A 20 -5.46 -5.48 9.55
C GLU A 20 -6.76 -4.77 9.96
N ARG A 21 -6.97 -3.53 9.52
CA ARG A 21 -8.21 -2.77 9.76
C ARG A 21 -9.35 -3.17 8.82
N MET A 22 -9.07 -3.85 7.71
CA MET A 22 -10.10 -4.29 6.77
C MET A 22 -10.87 -5.47 7.33
N ASP A 23 -12.20 -5.35 7.31
CA ASP A 23 -13.11 -6.44 7.66
C ASP A 23 -13.23 -7.42 6.49
N VAL A 24 -12.16 -8.21 6.27
CA VAL A 24 -12.06 -9.23 5.21
C VAL A 24 -12.41 -10.59 5.79
N SER A 25 -13.39 -11.26 5.17
CA SER A 25 -13.63 -12.68 5.40
C SER A 25 -12.88 -13.49 4.34
N PHE A 26 -12.11 -14.48 4.77
CA PHE A 26 -11.33 -15.35 3.88
C PHE A 26 -12.04 -16.70 3.65
N PRO A 27 -11.89 -17.33 2.46
CA PRO A 27 -11.12 -16.83 1.32
C PRO A 27 -11.78 -15.63 0.64
N VAL A 28 -10.97 -14.81 -0.05
CA VAL A 28 -11.43 -13.60 -0.76
C VAL A 28 -10.73 -13.47 -2.11
N THR A 29 -11.45 -12.99 -3.12
CA THR A 29 -10.86 -12.73 -4.44
C THR A 29 -10.24 -11.35 -4.56
N ALA A 30 -9.25 -11.20 -5.44
CA ALA A 30 -8.67 -9.91 -5.79
C ALA A 30 -9.74 -8.92 -6.32
N ALA A 31 -10.72 -9.41 -7.08
CA ALA A 31 -11.82 -8.60 -7.59
C ALA A 31 -12.75 -8.08 -6.48
N GLU A 32 -13.05 -8.90 -5.47
CA GLU A 32 -13.84 -8.47 -4.30
C GLU A 32 -13.07 -7.44 -3.46
N LEU A 33 -11.76 -7.65 -3.25
CA LEU A 33 -10.91 -6.68 -2.57
C LEU A 33 -10.83 -5.36 -3.32
N GLU A 34 -10.68 -5.38 -4.63
CA GLU A 34 -10.65 -4.17 -5.46
C GLU A 34 -12.00 -3.44 -5.40
N SER A 35 -13.12 -4.17 -5.47
CA SER A 35 -14.46 -3.58 -5.40
C SER A 35 -14.77 -2.95 -4.04
N ARG A 36 -14.26 -3.51 -2.94
CA ARG A 36 -14.58 -3.05 -1.58
C ARG A 36 -13.56 -2.06 -1.02
N TYR A 37 -12.29 -2.24 -1.36
CA TYR A 37 -11.16 -1.53 -0.75
C TYR A 37 -10.24 -0.83 -1.76
N GLY A 38 -10.55 -0.87 -3.07
CA GLY A 38 -9.69 -0.30 -4.10
C GLY A 38 -9.40 1.20 -3.97
N ASP A 39 -10.32 1.96 -3.37
CA ASP A 39 -10.17 3.39 -3.12
C ASP A 39 -9.40 3.73 -1.83
N VAL A 40 -9.07 2.74 -1.00
CA VAL A 40 -8.25 2.93 0.21
C VAL A 40 -6.88 3.48 -0.21
N ARG A 41 -6.42 4.53 0.47
CA ARG A 41 -5.13 5.17 0.22
C ARG A 41 -4.16 4.81 1.32
N VAL A 42 -3.01 4.26 0.94
CA VAL A 42 -1.97 3.84 1.87
C VAL A 42 -0.80 4.85 1.79
N PRO A 43 -0.45 5.53 2.91
CA PRO A 43 0.69 6.43 2.97
C PRO A 43 2.02 5.74 2.68
N VAL A 44 2.85 6.32 1.81
CA VAL A 44 4.17 5.74 1.46
C VAL A 44 5.35 6.49 2.06
N ASP A 45 5.20 7.77 2.38
CA ASP A 45 6.26 8.60 2.97
C ASP A 45 5.70 9.84 3.72
N PRO A 46 6.53 10.52 4.54
CA PRO A 46 6.13 11.72 5.26
C PRO A 46 5.84 12.95 4.39
N ALA A 47 6.12 12.90 3.09
CA ALA A 47 5.82 14.00 2.17
C ALA A 47 4.35 14.00 1.72
N GLY A 48 3.53 13.08 2.25
CA GLY A 48 2.10 12.96 1.97
C GLY A 48 1.79 12.20 0.69
N ASN A 49 2.76 11.43 0.17
CA ASN A 49 2.48 10.56 -0.97
C ASN A 49 1.70 9.33 -0.51
N GLU A 50 0.76 8.91 -1.36
CA GLU A 50 -0.13 7.77 -1.11
C GLU A 50 -0.24 6.91 -2.37
N ILE A 51 -0.52 5.62 -2.17
CA ILE A 51 -0.85 4.68 -3.25
C ILE A 51 -2.25 4.12 -2.98
N ARG A 52 -3.09 4.05 -4.01
CA ARG A 52 -4.39 3.37 -3.91
C ARG A 52 -4.19 1.87 -3.81
N LEU A 53 -4.85 1.23 -2.87
CA LEU A 53 -4.76 -0.22 -2.68
C LEU A 53 -5.20 -0.99 -3.93
N GLY A 54 -6.21 -0.51 -4.66
CA GLY A 54 -6.65 -1.10 -5.92
C GLY A 54 -5.53 -1.20 -6.96
N GLU A 55 -4.61 -0.23 -7.00
CA GLU A 55 -3.46 -0.29 -7.91
C GLU A 55 -2.47 -1.41 -7.53
N VAL A 56 -2.39 -1.73 -6.24
CA VAL A 56 -1.52 -2.78 -5.69
C VAL A 56 -2.16 -4.15 -5.96
N ILE A 57 -3.45 -4.27 -5.66
CA ILE A 57 -4.24 -5.48 -5.93
C ILE A 57 -4.24 -5.81 -7.43
N ALA A 58 -4.54 -4.84 -8.29
CA ALA A 58 -4.57 -5.05 -9.75
C ALA A 58 -3.20 -5.43 -10.35
N ALA A 59 -2.10 -5.24 -9.61
CA ALA A 59 -0.76 -5.60 -10.03
C ALA A 59 -0.31 -6.99 -9.52
N THR A 60 -1.13 -7.68 -8.71
CA THR A 60 -0.84 -9.06 -8.32
C THR A 60 -1.29 -10.05 -9.40
N GLU A 61 -0.57 -11.17 -9.52
CA GLU A 61 -0.97 -12.29 -10.37
C GLU A 61 -1.92 -13.25 -9.65
N GLN A 62 -2.00 -13.16 -8.31
CA GLN A 62 -2.91 -13.97 -7.50
C GLN A 62 -4.35 -13.44 -7.63
N THR A 63 -5.31 -14.35 -7.75
CA THR A 63 -6.73 -14.02 -7.95
C THR A 63 -7.60 -14.28 -6.72
N GLU A 64 -7.10 -15.05 -5.76
CA GLU A 64 -7.75 -15.42 -4.50
C GLU A 64 -6.68 -15.51 -3.40
N PHE A 65 -7.09 -15.23 -2.16
CA PHE A 65 -6.27 -15.30 -0.96
C PHE A 65 -7.02 -16.11 0.09
N ASP A 66 -6.35 -17.09 0.71
CA ASP A 66 -6.91 -17.97 1.73
C ASP A 66 -6.77 -17.40 3.15
N SER A 67 -5.89 -16.41 3.32
CA SER A 67 -5.64 -15.79 4.63
C SER A 67 -5.10 -14.36 4.51
N GLU A 68 -5.22 -13.62 5.60
CA GLU A 68 -4.64 -12.29 5.74
C GLU A 68 -3.12 -12.28 5.56
N THR A 69 -2.43 -13.26 6.14
CA THR A 69 -0.97 -13.41 6.00
C THR A 69 -0.56 -13.62 4.54
N GLU A 70 -1.36 -14.38 3.77
CA GLU A 70 -1.11 -14.56 2.34
C GLU A 70 -1.31 -13.26 1.56
N LEU A 71 -2.40 -12.54 1.85
CA LEU A 71 -2.69 -11.22 1.27
C LEU A 71 -1.54 -10.23 1.51
N GLN A 72 -1.11 -10.06 2.77
CA GLN A 72 0.00 -9.17 3.14
C GLN A 72 1.30 -9.52 2.40
N ARG A 73 1.65 -10.82 2.36
CA ARG A 73 2.84 -11.31 1.65
C ARG A 73 2.77 -11.07 0.15
N ALA A 74 1.59 -11.20 -0.45
CA ALA A 74 1.40 -10.98 -1.87
C ALA A 74 1.49 -9.48 -2.24
N LEU A 75 0.88 -8.60 -1.45
CA LEU A 75 0.80 -7.18 -1.76
C LEU A 75 2.07 -6.39 -1.38
N SER A 76 2.76 -6.79 -0.30
CA SER A 76 3.95 -6.08 0.20
C SER A 76 5.04 -5.85 -0.85
N PRO A 77 5.49 -6.86 -1.63
CA PRO A 77 6.52 -6.66 -2.67
C PRO A 77 6.09 -5.70 -3.79
N ILE A 78 4.82 -5.75 -4.18
CA ILE A 78 4.24 -4.93 -5.24
C ILE A 78 4.15 -3.48 -4.76
N PHE A 79 3.68 -3.28 -3.55
CA PHE A 79 3.62 -1.99 -2.90
C PHE A 79 5.00 -1.34 -2.81
N GLU A 80 6.02 -2.09 -2.39
CA GLU A 80 7.40 -1.61 -2.31
C GLU A 80 7.98 -1.24 -3.69
N GLN A 81 7.61 -1.96 -4.74
CA GLN A 81 8.00 -1.63 -6.10
C GLN A 81 7.41 -0.29 -6.55
N LYS A 82 6.11 -0.07 -6.30
CA LYS A 82 5.42 1.18 -6.64
C LYS A 82 5.96 2.35 -5.82
N ARG A 83 6.17 2.17 -4.50
CA ARG A 83 6.78 3.17 -3.62
C ARG A 83 8.12 3.66 -4.16
N ARG A 84 9.02 2.75 -4.55
CA ARG A 84 10.30 3.12 -5.17
C ARG A 84 10.13 3.90 -6.48
N GLY A 85 9.06 3.62 -7.23
CA GLY A 85 8.66 4.39 -8.42
C GLY A 85 8.32 5.85 -8.08
N VAL A 86 7.50 6.07 -7.04
CA VAL A 86 7.15 7.40 -6.54
C VAL A 86 8.40 8.16 -6.13
N SER A 87 9.26 7.56 -5.29
CA SER A 87 10.50 8.21 -4.81
C SER A 87 11.44 8.61 -5.96
N ARG A 88 11.59 7.76 -6.98
CA ARG A 88 12.40 8.08 -8.17
C ARG A 88 11.82 9.25 -8.97
N GLY A 89 10.50 9.32 -9.13
CA GLY A 89 9.82 10.42 -9.80
C GLY A 89 10.09 11.78 -9.13
N LEU A 90 10.13 11.80 -7.79
CA LEU A 90 10.41 13.01 -7.01
C LEU A 90 11.86 13.47 -7.17
N LEU A 91 12.83 12.55 -7.10
CA LEU A 91 14.25 12.86 -7.34
C LEU A 91 14.47 13.49 -8.72
N GLY A 92 13.73 13.02 -9.74
CA GLY A 92 13.74 13.61 -11.07
C GLY A 92 13.24 15.06 -11.10
N ARG A 93 12.16 15.37 -10.37
CA ARG A 93 11.58 16.73 -10.29
C ARG A 93 12.52 17.72 -9.60
N ILE A 94 13.16 17.33 -8.49
CA ILE A 94 14.13 18.20 -7.79
C ILE A 94 15.32 18.49 -8.69
N ARG A 95 15.85 17.49 -9.40
CA ARG A 95 16.98 17.67 -10.32
C ARG A 95 16.65 18.59 -11.49
N ALA A 96 15.40 18.62 -11.96
CA ALA A 96 14.96 19.51 -13.04
C ALA A 96 14.92 21.00 -12.64
N LEU A 97 14.96 21.32 -11.34
CA LEU A 97 14.94 22.70 -10.83
C LEU A 97 16.34 23.27 -10.55
N LEU A 98 17.40 22.48 -10.68
CA LEU A 98 18.78 22.94 -10.52
C LEU A 98 19.37 23.32 -11.89
N PRO A 99 19.92 24.54 -12.07
CA PRO A 99 20.67 24.89 -13.26
C PRO A 99 21.96 24.05 -13.32
N PHE A 100 22.30 23.58 -14.52
CA PHE A 100 23.47 22.75 -14.81
C PHE A 100 24.79 23.51 -14.71
#